data_AF-A0A821C7D9-F1
#
_entry.id   AF-A0A821C7D9-F1
#
_cell.length_a   1.000
_cell.length_b   1.000
_cell.length_c   1.000
_cell.angle_alpha   90.00
_cell.angle_beta   90.00
_cell.angle_gamma   90.00
#
_symmetry.space_group_name_H-M   'P 1'
#
loop_
_entity.id
_entity.type
_entity.pdbx_description
1 polymer ?
#
loop_
_entity_poly.entity_id
_entity_poly.type
_entity_poly.pdbx_seq_one_letter_code
_entity_poly.pdbx_strand_id
1 'polypeptide(L)'
;MASSTSTKTPCVTCDNKGVDIFKCEGCSEIFCGNHANEHRDMLSDQLDIIVLEHDVLEQTITDHSNHAKNHHFLLTQINKWEQDPIIKIQQAVEETRQQIKKLICSHTGKVLKELYGLSEQLRKAHIDNDHVENDLCAWTTLLEKINLI
;
A
#
# COMPACT_ATOMS: atom_id res chain seq x y z
N MET A 1 48.66 2.48 -75.11
CA MET A 1 48.32 1.08 -74.82
C MET A 1 47.75 1.04 -73.40
N ALA A 2 46.47 0.75 -73.25
CA ALA A 2 45.80 0.65 -71.96
C ALA A 2 46.14 -0.70 -71.31
N SER A 3 46.66 -0.68 -70.09
CA SER A 3 46.75 -1.88 -69.22
C SER A 3 45.68 -1.77 -68.16
N SER A 4 44.51 -2.35 -68.44
CA SER A 4 43.45 -2.59 -67.47
C SER A 4 43.84 -3.77 -66.58
N THR A 5 44.55 -3.50 -65.48
CA THR A 5 44.72 -4.47 -64.40
C THR A 5 43.42 -4.57 -63.62
N SER A 6 42.61 -5.58 -63.91
CA SER A 6 41.46 -5.93 -63.05
C SER A 6 41.99 -6.46 -61.72
N THR A 7 42.07 -5.58 -60.72
CA THR A 7 42.37 -5.96 -59.32
C THR A 7 41.13 -6.64 -58.74
N LYS A 8 41.01 -7.95 -58.93
CA LYS A 8 39.98 -8.75 -58.28
C LYS A 8 40.15 -8.65 -56.76
N THR A 9 39.13 -8.17 -56.06
CA THR A 9 39.12 -8.06 -54.60
C THR A 9 39.09 -9.46 -53.98
N PRO A 10 40.02 -9.79 -53.04
CA PRO A 10 40.07 -11.10 -52.43
C PRO A 10 38.95 -11.30 -51.41
N CYS A 11 38.61 -12.56 -51.14
CA CYS A 11 37.74 -12.94 -50.02
C CYS A 11 38.45 -12.71 -48.68
N VAL A 12 37.76 -12.10 -47.72
CA VAL A 12 38.29 -11.80 -46.37
C VAL A 12 38.72 -13.05 -45.58
N THR A 13 38.12 -14.21 -45.84
CA THR A 13 38.37 -15.45 -45.09
C THR A 13 39.51 -16.29 -45.66
N CYS A 14 39.69 -16.33 -46.99
CA CYS A 14 40.64 -17.25 -47.63
C CYS A 14 41.58 -16.61 -48.67
N ASP A 15 41.55 -15.29 -48.81
CA ASP A 15 42.35 -14.49 -49.75
C ASP A 15 42.23 -14.88 -51.24
N ASN A 16 41.28 -15.75 -51.58
CA ASN A 16 41.11 -16.23 -52.94
C ASN A 16 40.47 -15.14 -53.83
N LYS A 17 41.09 -14.88 -54.98
CA LYS A 17 40.60 -13.95 -56.02
C LYS A 17 39.68 -14.69 -57.00
N GLY A 18 38.54 -15.14 -56.49
CA GLY A 18 37.56 -15.95 -57.22
C GLY A 18 36.81 -15.21 -58.33
N VAL A 19 36.04 -15.96 -59.13
CA VAL A 19 35.15 -15.44 -60.20
C VAL A 19 33.84 -14.90 -59.61
N ASP A 20 33.45 -15.38 -58.44
CA ASP A 20 32.17 -15.05 -57.79
C ASP A 20 32.44 -14.50 -56.39
N ILE A 21 32.32 -13.17 -56.27
CA ILE A 21 32.57 -12.40 -55.05
C ILE A 21 31.29 -11.68 -54.64
N PHE A 22 30.93 -11.82 -53.38
CA PHE A 22 29.75 -11.21 -52.77
C PHE A 22 30.19 -10.22 -51.71
N LYS A 23 29.64 -9.01 -51.75
CA LYS A 23 29.83 -8.03 -50.69
C LYS A 23 28.62 -8.07 -49.77
N CYS A 24 28.84 -8.28 -48.48
CA CYS A 24 27.79 -8.14 -47.48
C CYS A 24 27.57 -6.65 -47.20
N GLU A 25 26.36 -6.13 -47.37
CA GLU A 25 26.06 -4.73 -47.06
C GLU A 25 26.06 -4.44 -45.56
N GLY A 26 25.77 -5.46 -44.72
CA GLY A 26 25.71 -5.30 -43.27
C GLY A 26 27.07 -5.09 -42.62
N CYS A 27 28.06 -5.95 -42.92
CA CYS A 27 29.42 -5.83 -42.38
C CYS A 27 30.42 -5.19 -43.34
N SER A 28 30.02 -4.87 -44.58
CA SER A 28 30.86 -4.33 -45.65
C SER A 28 32.01 -5.23 -46.14
N GLU A 29 32.12 -6.45 -45.63
CA GLU A 29 33.14 -7.43 -46.00
C GLU A 29 32.82 -8.15 -47.32
N ILE A 30 33.88 -8.68 -47.97
CA ILE A 30 33.79 -9.36 -49.26
C ILE A 30 34.13 -10.84 -49.09
N PHE A 31 33.24 -11.72 -49.56
CA PHE A 31 33.35 -13.16 -49.42
C PHE A 31 33.31 -13.84 -50.80
N CYS A 32 33.94 -15.01 -50.93
CA CYS A 32 33.63 -15.92 -52.04
C CYS A 32 32.32 -16.68 -51.75
N GLY A 33 31.71 -17.30 -52.76
CA GLY A 33 30.41 -17.97 -52.62
C GLY A 33 30.27 -18.91 -51.41
N ASN A 34 31.31 -19.70 -51.09
CA ASN A 34 31.26 -20.60 -49.93
C ASN A 34 31.25 -19.84 -48.60
N HIS A 35 32.18 -18.90 -48.41
CA HIS A 35 32.26 -18.12 -47.17
C HIS A 35 31.10 -17.11 -47.02
N ALA A 36 30.43 -16.75 -48.12
CA ALA A 36 29.19 -15.97 -48.09
C ALA A 36 28.04 -16.78 -47.48
N ASN A 37 27.94 -18.07 -47.82
CA ASN A 37 26.96 -18.98 -47.21
C ASN A 37 27.28 -19.25 -45.74
N GLU A 38 28.55 -19.53 -45.40
CA GLU A 38 28.96 -19.71 -44.00
C GLU A 38 28.69 -18.46 -43.15
N HIS A 39 28.94 -17.26 -43.70
CA HIS A 39 28.59 -16.01 -43.04
C HIS A 39 27.09 -15.89 -42.80
N ARG A 40 26.26 -16.33 -43.76
CA ARG A 40 24.81 -16.31 -43.65
C ARG A 40 24.31 -17.34 -42.63
N ASP A 41 24.89 -18.51 -42.58
CA ASP A 41 24.57 -19.56 -41.60
C ASP A 41 24.91 -19.08 -40.19
N MET A 42 26.09 -18.48 -39.99
CA MET A 42 26.48 -17.87 -38.72
C MET A 42 25.51 -16.76 -38.25
N LEU A 43 24.96 -15.97 -39.17
CA LEU A 43 23.94 -14.97 -38.84
C LEU A 43 22.59 -15.61 -38.49
N SER A 44 22.24 -16.73 -39.12
CA SER A 44 21.05 -17.50 -38.78
C SER A 44 21.16 -18.07 -37.37
N ASP A 45 22.30 -18.67 -37.02
CA ASP A 45 22.55 -19.21 -35.69
C ASP A 45 22.46 -18.11 -34.61
N GLN A 46 23.01 -16.92 -34.89
CA GLN A 46 22.89 -15.78 -33.98
C GLN A 46 21.45 -15.32 -33.80
N LEU A 47 20.66 -15.31 -34.89
CA LEU A 47 19.25 -14.94 -34.83
C LEU A 47 18.46 -15.96 -34.01
N ASP A 48 18.73 -17.25 -34.16
CA ASP A 48 18.09 -18.32 -33.39
C ASP A 48 18.36 -18.18 -31.89
N ILE A 49 19.58 -17.77 -31.50
CA ILE A 49 19.90 -17.45 -30.11
C ILE A 49 19.09 -16.25 -29.62
N ILE A 50 19.01 -15.17 -30.40
CA ILE A 50 18.25 -13.97 -30.04
C ILE A 50 16.76 -14.29 -29.87
N VAL A 51 16.19 -15.11 -30.75
CA VAL A 51 14.79 -15.56 -30.65
C VAL A 51 14.59 -16.37 -29.38
N LEU A 52 15.50 -17.29 -29.07
CA LEU A 52 15.43 -18.08 -27.84
C LEU A 52 15.49 -17.19 -26.59
N GLU A 53 16.40 -16.22 -26.56
CA GLU A 53 16.51 -15.27 -25.43
C GLU A 53 15.26 -14.40 -25.29
N HIS A 54 14.69 -13.95 -26.41
CA HIS A 54 13.42 -13.21 -26.44
C HIS A 54 12.29 -14.04 -25.82
N ASP A 55 12.12 -15.28 -26.26
CA ASP A 55 11.04 -16.15 -25.80
C ASP A 55 11.16 -16.48 -24.30
N VAL A 56 12.39 -16.70 -23.81
CA VAL A 56 12.67 -16.88 -22.37
C VAL A 56 12.32 -15.63 -21.57
N LEU A 57 12.65 -14.44 -22.08
CA LEU A 57 12.31 -13.17 -21.44
C LEU A 57 10.79 -12.95 -21.41
N GLU A 58 10.11 -13.18 -22.52
CA GLU A 58 8.64 -13.07 -22.61
C GLU A 58 7.95 -14.00 -21.61
N GLN A 59 8.40 -15.25 -21.53
CA GLN A 59 7.87 -16.23 -20.58
C GLN A 59 8.12 -15.79 -19.13
N THR A 60 9.35 -15.35 -18.81
CA THR A 60 9.71 -14.90 -17.46
C THR A 60 8.86 -13.71 -17.00
N ILE A 61 8.65 -12.72 -17.88
CA ILE A 61 7.83 -11.54 -17.59
C ILE A 61 6.36 -11.94 -17.41
N THR A 62 5.85 -12.83 -18.26
CA THR A 62 4.47 -13.32 -18.19
C THR A 62 4.21 -14.08 -16.91
N ASP A 63 5.14 -14.95 -16.50
CA ASP A 63 5.06 -15.69 -15.24
C ASP A 63 5.08 -14.74 -14.04
N HIS A 64 5.96 -13.74 -14.04
CA HIS A 64 6.01 -12.73 -12.98
C HIS A 64 4.70 -11.92 -12.88
N SER A 65 4.11 -11.54 -14.02
CA SER A 65 2.79 -10.89 -14.08
C SER A 65 1.68 -11.77 -13.53
N ASN A 66 1.70 -13.08 -13.81
CA ASN A 66 0.74 -14.02 -13.23
C ASN A 66 0.92 -14.17 -11.71
N HIS A 67 2.16 -14.11 -11.21
CA HIS A 67 2.46 -14.08 -9.78
C HIS A 67 2.02 -12.78 -9.08
N ALA A 68 1.80 -11.68 -9.81
CA ALA A 68 1.22 -10.44 -9.27
C ALA A 68 -0.16 -10.65 -8.61
N LYS A 69 -0.88 -11.72 -8.99
CA LYS A 69 -2.12 -12.13 -8.30
C LYS A 69 -1.88 -12.48 -6.81
N ASN A 70 -0.71 -13.02 -6.46
CA ASN A 70 -0.35 -13.26 -5.06
C ASN A 70 -0.01 -11.96 -4.31
N HIS A 71 0.53 -10.95 -5.01
CA HIS A 71 0.73 -9.61 -4.42
C HIS A 71 -0.60 -8.95 -4.07
N HIS A 72 -1.67 -9.18 -4.85
CA HIS A 72 -3.01 -8.71 -4.52
C HIS A 72 -3.52 -9.30 -3.19
N PHE A 73 -3.25 -10.59 -2.90
CA PHE A 73 -3.61 -11.18 -1.61
C PHE A 73 -2.86 -10.52 -0.44
N LEU A 74 -1.55 -10.31 -0.57
CA LEU A 74 -0.74 -9.66 0.47
C LEU A 74 -1.19 -8.21 0.73
N LEU A 75 -1.47 -7.44 -0.33
CA LEU A 75 -2.01 -6.08 -0.21
C LEU A 75 -3.38 -6.09 0.49
N THR A 76 -4.23 -7.08 0.19
CA THR A 76 -5.52 -7.25 0.89
C THR A 76 -5.32 -7.55 2.38
N GLN A 77 -4.32 -8.36 2.74
CA GLN A 77 -4.00 -8.65 4.15
C GLN A 77 -3.46 -7.40 4.87
N ILE A 78 -2.59 -6.62 4.22
CA ILE A 78 -2.08 -5.36 4.76
C ILE A 78 -3.24 -4.40 5.04
N ASN A 79 -4.16 -4.24 4.09
CA ASN A 79 -5.35 -3.40 4.28
C ASN A 79 -6.20 -3.88 5.47
N LYS A 80 -6.36 -5.19 5.66
CA LYS A 80 -7.07 -5.73 6.84
C LYS A 80 -6.34 -5.41 8.14
N TRP A 81 -5.03 -5.59 8.18
CA TRP A 81 -4.21 -5.28 9.35
C TRP A 81 -4.24 -3.80 9.72
N GLU A 82 -4.42 -2.92 8.74
CA GLU A 82 -4.60 -1.50 8.98
C GLU A 82 -6.00 -1.17 9.51
N GLN A 83 -7.05 -1.71 8.88
CA GLN A 83 -8.43 -1.35 9.20
C GLN A 83 -8.94 -1.99 10.51
N ASP A 84 -8.60 -3.24 10.78
CA ASP A 84 -9.14 -3.97 11.94
C ASP A 84 -8.80 -3.30 13.29
N PRO A 85 -7.55 -2.85 13.55
CA PRO A 85 -7.23 -2.13 14.78
C PRO A 85 -7.92 -0.78 14.86
N ILE A 86 -8.05 -0.04 13.75
CA ILE A 86 -8.74 1.25 13.71
C ILE A 86 -10.20 1.09 14.16
N ILE A 87 -10.89 0.09 13.61
CA ILE A 87 -12.29 -0.21 13.96
C ILE A 87 -12.39 -0.56 15.45
N LYS A 88 -11.49 -1.41 15.97
CA LYS A 88 -11.49 -1.80 17.39
C LYS A 88 -11.26 -0.61 18.33
N ILE A 89 -10.33 0.28 17.98
CA ILE A 89 -10.05 1.49 18.77
C ILE A 89 -11.26 2.41 18.76
N GLN A 90 -11.88 2.64 17.59
CA GLN A 90 -13.08 3.47 17.48
C GLN A 90 -14.23 2.92 18.31
N GLN A 91 -14.44 1.59 18.27
CA GLN A 91 -15.46 0.93 19.07
C GLN A 91 -15.20 1.11 20.58
N ALA A 92 -13.98 0.85 21.05
CA ALA A 92 -13.61 1.02 22.45
C ALA A 92 -13.78 2.47 22.94
N VAL A 93 -13.42 3.45 22.10
CA VAL A 93 -13.61 4.87 22.40
C VAL A 93 -15.10 5.21 22.53
N GLU A 94 -15.93 4.73 21.61
CA GLU A 94 -17.37 5.01 21.66
C GLU A 94 -18.05 4.33 22.86
N GLU A 95 -17.71 3.09 23.16
CA GLU A 95 -18.17 2.40 24.37
C GLU A 95 -17.79 3.17 25.63
N THR A 96 -16.54 3.65 25.72
CA THR A 96 -16.06 4.46 26.85
C THR A 96 -16.83 5.78 26.96
N ARG A 97 -17.05 6.48 25.84
CA ARG A 97 -17.87 7.71 25.81
C ARG A 97 -19.28 7.46 26.31
N GLN A 98 -19.91 6.36 25.91
CA GLN A 98 -21.25 6.01 26.36
C GLN A 98 -21.30 5.69 27.85
N GLN A 99 -20.29 4.99 28.38
CA GLN A 99 -20.18 4.72 29.80
C GLN A 99 -20.03 6.01 30.62
N ILE A 100 -19.16 6.93 30.18
CA ILE A 100 -18.97 8.23 30.83
C ILE A 100 -20.27 9.04 30.80
N LYS A 101 -20.96 9.12 29.66
CA LYS A 101 -22.26 9.80 29.55
C LYS A 101 -23.28 9.22 30.53
N LYS A 102 -23.38 7.88 30.62
CA LYS A 102 -24.28 7.22 31.58
C LYS A 102 -23.93 7.54 33.04
N LEU A 103 -22.64 7.56 33.37
CA LEU A 103 -22.17 7.91 34.72
C LEU A 103 -22.52 9.36 35.06
N ILE A 104 -22.25 10.30 34.16
CA ILE A 104 -22.60 11.71 34.33
C ILE A 104 -24.11 11.85 34.51
N CYS A 105 -24.93 11.32 33.60
CA CYS A 105 -26.38 11.43 33.70
C CYS A 105 -26.93 10.80 35.00
N SER A 106 -26.40 9.65 35.42
CA SER A 106 -26.79 9.01 36.68
C SER A 106 -26.41 9.86 37.87
N HIS A 107 -25.19 10.40 37.89
CA HIS A 107 -24.70 11.24 38.98
C HIS A 107 -25.48 12.56 39.07
N THR A 108 -25.65 13.28 37.96
CA THR A 108 -26.47 14.48 37.89
C THR A 108 -27.90 14.21 38.35
N GLY A 109 -28.50 13.08 37.94
CA GLY A 109 -29.83 12.68 38.40
C GLY A 109 -29.93 12.44 39.91
N LYS A 110 -28.87 11.88 40.53
CA LYS A 110 -28.79 11.72 42.00
C LYS A 110 -28.69 13.07 42.71
N VAL A 111 -27.79 13.94 42.25
CA VAL A 111 -27.61 15.30 42.80
C VAL A 111 -28.90 16.10 42.72
N LEU A 112 -29.60 16.06 41.57
CA LEU A 112 -30.89 16.73 41.42
C LEU A 112 -31.95 16.20 42.40
N LYS A 113 -32.02 14.89 42.61
CA LYS A 113 -32.95 14.31 43.60
C LYS A 113 -32.62 14.74 45.02
N GLU A 114 -31.35 14.79 45.40
CA GLU A 114 -30.91 15.29 46.71
C GLU A 114 -31.30 16.77 46.89
N LEU A 115 -31.07 17.60 45.87
CA LEU A 115 -31.47 19.02 45.86
C LEU A 115 -32.99 19.21 45.97
N TYR A 116 -33.79 18.43 45.25
CA TYR A 116 -35.25 18.49 45.36
C TYR A 116 -35.72 18.07 46.74
N GLY A 117 -35.15 17.00 47.30
CA GLY A 117 -35.47 16.53 48.65
C GLY A 117 -35.14 17.58 49.73
N LEU A 118 -33.97 18.22 49.61
CA LEU A 118 -33.59 19.33 50.48
C LEU A 118 -34.53 20.53 50.34
N SER A 119 -34.89 20.90 49.10
CA SER A 119 -35.81 22.00 48.82
C SER A 119 -37.17 21.81 49.49
N GLU A 120 -37.70 20.58 49.46
CA GLU A 120 -38.95 20.24 50.13
C GLU A 120 -38.85 20.27 51.66
N GLN A 121 -37.72 19.83 52.23
CA GLN A 121 -37.48 19.92 53.68
C GLN A 121 -37.42 21.37 54.14
N LEU A 122 -36.63 22.21 53.44
CA LEU A 122 -36.51 23.64 53.73
C LEU A 122 -37.86 24.35 53.63
N ARG A 123 -38.65 24.03 52.59
CA ARG A 123 -39.99 24.60 52.40
C ARG A 123 -40.93 24.27 53.56
N LYS A 124 -40.95 23.02 54.01
CA LYS A 124 -41.78 22.60 55.15
C LYS A 124 -41.33 23.27 56.45
N ALA A 125 -40.04 23.19 56.77
CA ALA A 125 -39.49 23.79 57.98
C ALA A 125 -39.73 25.32 58.05
N HIS A 126 -39.68 26.00 56.89
CA HIS A 126 -40.01 27.42 56.81
C HIS A 126 -41.50 27.70 57.02
N ILE A 127 -42.41 26.89 56.47
CA ILE A 127 -43.86 27.07 56.63
C ILE A 127 -44.29 26.76 58.07
N ASP A 128 -43.79 25.66 58.61
CA ASP A 128 -44.17 25.14 59.93
C ASP A 128 -43.40 25.85 61.07
N ASN A 129 -42.38 26.65 60.71
CA ASN A 129 -41.42 27.28 61.62
C ASN A 129 -40.79 26.26 62.60
N ASP A 130 -40.61 25.02 62.13
CA ASP A 130 -40.15 23.86 62.90
C ASP A 130 -38.76 23.45 62.40
N HIS A 131 -37.74 24.02 63.02
CA HIS A 131 -36.34 23.72 62.75
C HIS A 131 -35.50 23.95 64.02
N VAL A 132 -34.45 23.13 64.18
CA VAL A 132 -33.45 23.30 65.24
C VAL A 132 -32.05 23.48 64.65
N GLU A 133 -31.08 23.86 65.49
CA GLU A 133 -29.70 24.12 65.07
C GLU A 133 -29.06 22.92 64.36
N ASN A 134 -29.44 21.69 64.75
CA ASN A 134 -29.00 20.47 64.08
C ASN A 134 -29.50 20.36 62.63
N ASP A 135 -30.74 20.77 62.36
CA ASP A 135 -31.31 20.73 61.00
C ASP A 135 -30.59 21.74 60.10
N LEU A 136 -30.37 22.96 60.61
CA LEU A 136 -29.60 23.99 59.92
C LEU A 136 -28.18 23.50 59.61
N CYS A 137 -27.49 22.91 60.60
CA CYS A 137 -26.15 22.35 60.42
C CYS A 137 -26.14 21.22 59.36
N ALA A 138 -27.14 20.33 59.39
CA ALA A 138 -27.27 19.23 58.44
C ALA A 138 -27.50 19.73 57.00
N TRP A 139 -28.40 20.71 56.81
CA TRP A 139 -28.68 21.28 55.50
C TRP A 139 -27.50 22.07 54.93
N THR A 140 -26.80 22.85 55.77
CA THR A 140 -25.56 23.55 55.35
C THR A 140 -24.49 22.57 54.91
N THR A 141 -24.26 21.49 55.67
CA THR A 141 -23.29 20.45 55.32
C THR A 141 -23.66 19.75 54.01
N LEU A 142 -24.96 19.49 53.78
CA LEU A 142 -25.44 18.89 52.54
C LEU A 142 -25.22 19.80 51.33
N LEU A 143 -25.49 21.10 51.48
CA LEU A 143 -25.25 22.10 50.43
C LEU A 143 -23.76 22.22 50.08
N GLU A 144 -22.89 22.25 51.08
CA GLU A 144 -21.43 22.27 50.88
C GLU A 144 -20.95 21.03 50.13
N LYS A 145 -21.47 19.84 50.48
CA LYS A 145 -21.14 18.59 49.80
C LYS A 145 -21.57 18.60 48.33
N ILE A 146 -22.74 19.17 48.02
CA ILE A 146 -23.26 19.26 46.64
C ILE A 146 -22.48 20.31 45.83
N ASN A 147 -22.03 21.40 46.46
CA ASN A 147 -21.28 22.47 45.79
C ASN A 147 -19.82 22.10 45.45
N LEU A 148 -19.30 20.99 45.99
CA LEU A 148 -17.97 20.46 45.69
C LEU A 148 -17.93 19.53 44.45
N ILE A 149 -19.06 19.38 43.75
CA ILE A 149 -19.25 18.55 42.54
C ILE A 149 -19.28 19.46 41.31
#